data_AF-A0A9W4QSC3-F1
#
_entry.id   AF-A0A9W4QSC3-F1
#
_cell.length_a   1.000
_cell.length_b   1.000
_cell.length_c   1.000
_cell.angle_alpha   90.00
_cell.angle_beta   90.00
_cell.angle_gamma   90.00
#
_symmetry.space_group_name_H-M   'P 1'
#
loop_
_entity.id
_entity.type
_entity.pdbx_description
1 polymer ?
#
loop_
_entity_poly.entity_id
_entity_poly.type
_entity_poly.pdbx_seq_one_letter_code
_entity_poly.pdbx_strand_id
1 'polypeptide(L)'
;MLQKNGLFERGWLPDVLPKSTTNIVAVNDLDNNTSAGNFTLEKTHLNKFLAHVEQTNLMNQYRFSDSDNTWLFIVNETGLVRYQLDKL
;
A
#
# COMPACT_ATOMS: atom_id res chain seq x y z
N MET A 1 13.75 -11.40 22.34
CA MET A 1 14.00 -9.97 22.09
C MET A 1 12.74 -9.42 21.41
N LEU A 2 12.25 -8.27 21.87
CA LEU A 2 10.87 -7.83 21.70
C LEU A 2 10.41 -7.79 20.22
N GLN A 3 9.33 -8.51 19.93
CA GLN A 3 8.48 -8.25 18.78
C GLN A 3 7.85 -6.87 18.99
N LYS A 4 8.40 -5.86 18.32
CA LYS A 4 7.83 -4.51 18.30
C LYS A 4 6.54 -4.60 17.48
N ASN A 5 5.45 -4.94 18.16
CA ASN A 5 4.11 -4.99 17.60
C ASN A 5 3.88 -3.75 16.74
N GLY A 6 3.47 -4.00 15.49
CA GLY A 6 3.22 -3.02 14.44
C GLY A 6 2.31 -1.90 14.90
N LEU A 7 2.92 -0.87 15.47
CA LEU A 7 2.33 0.45 15.51
C LEU A 7 2.34 0.91 14.06
N PHE A 8 1.19 0.74 13.39
CA PHE A 8 0.86 1.53 12.22
C PHE A 8 0.90 3.00 12.68
N GLU A 9 2.06 3.65 12.63
CA GLU A 9 2.06 5.10 12.75
C GLU A 9 1.20 5.64 11.60
N ARG A 10 0.45 6.69 11.89
CA ARG A 10 -0.47 7.28 10.93
C ARG A 10 0.36 7.74 9.72
N GLY A 11 0.03 7.25 8.52
CA GLY A 11 0.71 7.63 7.28
C GLY A 11 1.55 6.57 6.57
N TRP A 12 1.67 5.32 7.07
CA TRP A 12 2.36 4.25 6.32
C TRP A 12 1.53 3.64 5.19
N LEU A 13 0.21 3.67 5.35
CA LEU A 13 -0.78 3.29 4.34
C LEU A 13 -1.57 4.54 3.94
N PRO A 14 -1.94 4.69 2.66
CA PRO A 14 -2.70 5.85 2.22
C PRO A 14 -4.19 5.70 2.57
N ASP A 15 -4.85 6.83 2.81
CA ASP A 15 -6.29 6.88 3.15
C ASP A 15 -7.20 6.47 1.97
N VAL A 16 -6.63 6.36 0.77
CA VAL A 16 -7.30 5.89 -0.45
C VAL A 16 -7.66 4.39 -0.41
N LEU A 17 -7.13 3.65 0.57
CA LEU A 17 -7.42 2.22 0.68
C LEU A 17 -8.91 1.96 0.97
N PRO A 18 -9.58 1.09 0.19
CA PRO A 18 -10.96 0.71 0.46
C PRO A 18 -11.15 0.09 1.84
N LYS A 19 -12.34 0.27 2.44
CA LYS A 19 -12.70 -0.39 3.71
C LYS A 19 -12.69 -1.92 3.65
N SER A 20 -12.75 -2.51 2.44
CA SER A 20 -12.64 -3.95 2.21
C SER A 20 -11.20 -4.48 2.28
N THR A 21 -10.23 -3.63 2.61
CA THR A 21 -8.83 -4.05 2.74
C THR A 21 -8.66 -4.96 3.95
N THR A 22 -8.13 -6.16 3.72
CA THR A 22 -7.93 -7.19 4.76
C THR A 22 -6.53 -7.78 4.69
N ASN A 23 -6.16 -8.61 5.68
CA ASN A 23 -4.86 -9.29 5.75
C ASN A 23 -3.67 -8.34 5.59
N ILE A 24 -3.75 -7.16 6.22
CA ILE A 24 -2.71 -6.14 6.13
C ILE A 24 -1.49 -6.60 6.89
N VAL A 25 -0.37 -6.69 6.19
CA VAL A 25 0.97 -6.94 6.74
C VAL A 25 1.85 -5.79 6.30
N ALA A 26 2.45 -5.07 7.25
CA ALA A 26 3.32 -3.93 6.99
C ALA A 26 4.63 -4.09 7.77
N VAL A 27 5.74 -3.77 7.12
CA VAL A 27 7.08 -3.67 7.71
C VAL A 27 7.55 -2.24 7.48
N ASN A 28 7.85 -1.53 8.57
CA ASN A 28 8.26 -0.14 8.53
C ASN A 28 9.74 -0.04 8.89
N ASP A 29 10.48 0.72 8.11
CA ASP A 29 11.86 1.13 8.39
C ASP A 29 11.82 2.61 8.80
N LEU A 30 11.92 2.85 10.11
CA LEU A 30 11.87 4.19 10.69
C LEU A 30 13.14 5.00 10.40
N ASP A 31 14.27 4.32 10.21
CA ASP A 31 15.55 4.98 9.97
C ASP A 31 15.57 5.56 8.55
N ASN A 32 15.01 4.81 7.58
CA ASN A 32 14.91 5.22 6.18
C ASN A 32 13.57 5.88 5.82
N ASN A 33 12.63 6.01 6.78
CA ASN A 33 11.28 6.51 6.53
C ASN A 33 10.52 5.78 5.41
N THR A 34 10.79 4.48 5.21
CA THR A 34 10.12 3.66 4.20
C THR A 34 9.19 2.63 4.84
N SER A 35 8.23 2.14 4.06
CA SER A 35 7.39 1.01 4.48
C SER A 35 7.11 0.10 3.30
N ALA A 36 7.04 -1.20 3.55
CA ALA A 36 6.63 -2.15 2.54
C ALA A 36 5.72 -3.20 3.16
N GLY A 37 4.84 -3.76 2.35
CA GLY A 37 3.88 -4.71 2.86
C GLY A 37 2.96 -5.27 1.82
N ASN A 38 1.91 -5.93 2.30
CA ASN A 38 0.87 -6.47 1.46
C ASN A 38 -0.49 -6.45 2.16
N PHE A 39 -1.54 -6.43 1.36
CA PHE A 39 -2.91 -6.53 1.80
C PHE A 39 -3.75 -7.19 0.71
N THR A 40 -4.96 -7.61 1.07
CA THR A 40 -5.91 -8.21 0.14
C THR A 40 -7.06 -7.24 -0.12
N LEU A 41 -7.40 -7.04 -1.39
CA LEU A 41 -8.59 -6.32 -1.84
C LEU A 41 -9.59 -7.28 -2.49
N GLU A 42 -10.86 -7.08 -2.18
CA GLU A 42 -11.94 -7.71 -2.94
C GLU A 42 -12.00 -7.15 -4.36
N LYS A 43 -12.21 -8.02 -5.34
CA LYS A 43 -12.28 -7.66 -6.77
C LYS A 43 -13.35 -6.60 -7.07
N THR A 44 -14.47 -6.64 -6.34
CA THR A 44 -15.58 -5.66 -6.45
C THR A 44 -15.15 -4.24 -6.07
N HIS A 45 -14.16 -4.10 -5.19
CA HIS A 45 -13.61 -2.82 -4.73
C HIS A 45 -12.32 -2.44 -5.44
N LEU A 46 -11.70 -3.37 -6.17
CA LEU A 46 -10.48 -3.13 -6.94
C LEU A 46 -10.68 -2.00 -7.96
N ASN A 47 -11.76 -2.01 -8.74
CA ASN A 47 -12.00 -0.95 -9.73
C ASN A 47 -12.13 0.44 -9.09
N LYS A 48 -12.69 0.53 -7.88
CA LYS A 48 -12.78 1.79 -7.14
C LYS A 48 -11.41 2.26 -6.66
N PHE A 49 -10.59 1.34 -6.14
CA PHE A 49 -9.21 1.64 -5.77
C PHE A 49 -8.39 2.11 -6.98
N LEU A 50 -8.50 1.40 -8.10
CA LEU A 50 -7.79 1.73 -9.34
C LEU A 50 -8.18 3.10 -9.93
N ALA A 51 -9.35 3.63 -9.60
CA ALA A 51 -9.78 4.97 -10.02
C ALA A 51 -9.04 6.12 -9.29
N HIS A 52 -8.37 5.83 -8.18
CA HIS A 52 -7.64 6.82 -7.38
C HIS A 52 -6.12 6.70 -7.49
N VAL A 53 -5.61 5.80 -8.33
CA VAL A 53 -4.19 5.56 -8.52
C VAL A 53 -3.85 5.64 -10.00
N GLU A 54 -2.60 5.98 -10.31
CA GLU A 54 -2.11 6.09 -11.67
C GLU A 54 -1.42 4.79 -12.08
N GLN A 55 -1.78 4.19 -13.21
CA GLN A 55 -1.03 3.05 -13.73
C GLN A 55 0.36 3.51 -14.19
N THR A 56 1.41 2.76 -13.85
CA THR A 56 2.76 3.04 -14.35
C THR A 56 2.96 2.42 -15.75
N ASN A 57 4.19 2.48 -16.27
CA ASN A 57 4.58 1.79 -17.48
C ASN A 57 4.66 0.26 -17.32
N LEU A 58 4.57 -0.26 -16.09
CA LEU A 58 4.56 -1.68 -15.80
C LEU A 58 3.14 -2.20 -15.59
N MET A 59 2.86 -3.38 -16.15
CA MET A 59 1.56 -4.03 -16.01
C MET A 59 1.26 -4.31 -14.53
N ASN A 60 0.01 -4.03 -14.13
CA ASN A 60 -0.49 -4.22 -12.76
C ASN A 60 0.25 -3.42 -11.68
N GLN A 61 1.06 -2.45 -12.07
CA GLN A 61 1.72 -1.55 -11.16
C GLN A 61 1.04 -0.18 -11.19
N TYR A 62 0.75 0.35 -10.02
CA TYR A 62 0.05 1.61 -9.84
C TYR A 62 0.78 2.48 -8.83
N ARG A 63 0.70 3.79 -9.01
CA ARG A 63 1.32 4.78 -8.15
C ARG A 63 0.24 5.67 -7.55
N PHE A 64 0.41 5.98 -6.28
CA PHE A 64 -0.35 7.02 -5.60
C PHE A 64 0.64 7.94 -4.92
N SER A 65 0.44 9.25 -5.05
CA SER A 65 1.25 10.25 -4.36
C SER A 65 0.32 11.17 -3.60
N ASP A 66 0.64 11.40 -2.33
CA ASP A 66 -0.06 12.35 -1.48
C ASP A 66 0.96 13.11 -0.62
N SER A 67 0.96 14.43 -0.74
CA SER A 67 1.93 15.32 -0.09
C SER A 67 3.38 14.88 -0.41
N ASP A 68 4.14 14.42 0.60
CA ASP A 68 5.53 13.98 0.47
C ASP A 68 5.68 12.46 0.37
N ASN A 69 4.58 11.71 0.27
CA ASN A 69 4.57 10.25 0.28
C ASN A 69 4.23 9.72 -1.12
N THR A 70 4.99 8.73 -1.58
CA THR A 70 4.66 7.98 -2.80
C THR A 70 4.53 6.49 -2.50
N TRP A 71 3.36 5.94 -2.79
CA TRP A 71 3.09 4.52 -2.71
C TRP A 71 3.11 3.90 -4.11
N LEU A 72 3.85 2.81 -4.24
CA LEU A 72 3.84 1.94 -5.40
C LEU A 72 3.09 0.66 -5.03
N PHE A 73 2.05 0.34 -5.79
CA PHE A 73 1.23 -0.85 -5.63
C PHE A 73 1.48 -1.82 -6.77
N ILE A 74 1.59 -3.10 -6.45
CA ILE A 74 1.65 -4.20 -7.42
C ILE A 74 0.47 -5.12 -7.12
N VAL A 75 -0.49 -5.17 -8.03
CA VAL A 75 -1.73 -5.92 -7.88
C VAL A 75 -1.63 -7.25 -8.60
N ASN A 76 -1.95 -8.35 -7.93
CA ASN A 76 -2.05 -9.67 -8.57
C ASN A 76 -3.51 -10.04 -8.89
N GLU A 77 -3.71 -11.00 -9.79
CA GLU A 77 -5.03 -11.48 -10.25
C GLU A 77 -5.92 -12.04 -9.12
N THR A 78 -5.31 -12.41 -7.99
CA THR A 78 -5.97 -12.93 -6.78
C THR A 78 -6.53 -11.83 -5.88
N GLY A 79 -6.22 -10.55 -6.14
CA GLY A 79 -6.57 -9.43 -5.26
C GLY A 79 -5.52 -9.16 -4.18
N LEU A 80 -4.42 -9.92 -4.14
CA LEU A 80 -3.26 -9.60 -3.32
C LEU A 80 -2.55 -8.36 -3.91
N VAL A 81 -2.36 -7.34 -3.08
CA VAL A 81 -1.64 -6.13 -3.42
C VAL A 81 -0.40 -6.05 -2.55
N ARG A 82 0.76 -5.91 -3.17
CA ARG A 82 1.99 -5.52 -2.50
C ARG A 82 2.15 -4.01 -2.62
N TYR A 83 2.66 -3.38 -1.58
CA TYR A 83 2.97 -1.96 -1.61
C TYR A 83 4.37 -1.66 -1.12
N GLN A 84 4.92 -0.54 -1.61
CA GLN A 84 6.09 0.12 -1.07
C GLN A 84 5.79 1.60 -0.96
N LEU A 85 6.05 2.18 0.21
CA LEU A 85 6.05 3.60 0.48
C LEU A 85 7.50 4.11 0.47
N ASP A 86 7.71 5.17 -0.28
CA ASP A 86 8.89 6.01 -0.23
C ASP A 86 8.48 7.44 0.15
N LYS A 87 9.21 8.06 1.08
CA LYS A 87 9.00 9.45 1.49
C LYS A 87 10.05 10.30 0.81
N LEU A 88 9.61 11.29 0.02
CA LEU A 88 10.47 12.25 -0.65
C LEU A 88 11.10 13.24 0.33
#